data_AF-A0A534PCI9-F1
#
_entry.id   AF-A0A534PCI9-F1
#
_cell.length_a   1.000
_cell.length_b   1.000
_cell.length_c   1.000
_cell.angle_alpha   90.00
_cell.angle_beta   90.00
_cell.angle_gamma   90.00
#
_symmetry.space_group_name_H-M   'P 1'
#
loop_
_entity.id
_entity.type
_entity.pdbx_description
1 polymer ?
#
loop_
_entity_poly.entity_id
_entity_poly.type
_entity_poly.pdbx_seq_one_letter_code
_entity_poly.pdbx_strand_id
1 'polypeptide(L)'
;MMAGPGGPASSCPPCHMAEFSYTLLRLLPKNTLSRAVGAACRANAPRPVVRAVIRGFARKYGVDASEAERPIEEYPTFTEFFTRRLKPGVRPIAAGELLPVSPVDGTIGELGDIVEGRALQAKGKHYTLAELIGGPNAAEDAAQFAGGTFCTIYLAPYNYHRIHAPLGGGITG
;
A
#
# COMPACT_ATOMS: atom_id res chain seq x y z
N MET A 1 29.90 -5.99 -35.18
CA MET A 1 30.00 -4.70 -34.46
C MET A 1 29.72 -4.98 -32.99
N MET A 2 30.62 -4.51 -32.13
CA MET A 2 30.81 -4.89 -30.73
C MET A 2 29.62 -4.58 -29.82
N ALA A 3 29.19 -5.55 -29.01
CA ALA A 3 28.42 -5.31 -27.79
C ALA A 3 29.41 -4.97 -26.66
N GLY A 4 29.25 -3.79 -26.04
CA GLY A 4 30.09 -3.34 -24.92
C GLY A 4 29.78 -4.09 -23.61
N PRO A 5 30.74 -4.18 -22.68
CA PRO A 5 30.59 -4.96 -21.45
C PRO A 5 29.81 -4.22 -20.37
N GLY A 6 29.17 -5.03 -19.52
CA GLY A 6 28.18 -4.70 -18.51
C GLY A 6 28.58 -3.62 -17.49
N GLY A 7 27.56 -2.85 -17.09
CA GLY A 7 27.59 -2.06 -15.86
C GLY A 7 27.60 -2.96 -14.61
N PRO A 8 27.96 -2.40 -13.44
CA PRO A 8 28.24 -3.19 -12.25
C PRO A 8 26.99 -3.91 -11.73
N ALA A 9 27.12 -5.22 -11.57
CA ALA A 9 26.15 -6.07 -10.91
C ALA A 9 25.88 -5.55 -9.49
N SER A 10 24.64 -5.16 -9.20
CA SER A 10 24.20 -4.93 -7.83
C SER A 10 24.31 -6.26 -7.07
N SER A 11 25.26 -6.34 -6.14
CA SER A 11 25.52 -7.53 -5.34
C SER A 11 24.27 -7.88 -4.52
N CYS A 12 23.66 -9.03 -4.83
CA CYS A 12 22.64 -9.64 -3.98
C CYS A 12 23.27 -9.92 -2.60
N PRO A 13 22.67 -9.50 -1.47
CA PRO A 13 23.22 -9.79 -0.15
C PRO A 13 23.38 -11.30 0.05
N PRO A 14 24.41 -11.76 0.78
CA PRO A 14 24.66 -13.18 0.97
C PRO A 14 23.45 -13.86 1.61
N CYS A 15 23.03 -14.99 1.03
CA CYS A 15 21.83 -15.76 1.38
C CYS A 15 21.62 -15.95 2.90
N HIS A 16 22.71 -16.13 3.66
CA HIS A 16 22.69 -16.28 5.11
C HIS A 16 22.21 -15.03 5.88
N MET A 17 22.47 -13.80 5.40
CA MET A 17 21.98 -12.58 6.04
C MET A 17 20.49 -12.36 5.78
N ALA A 18 19.99 -12.78 4.62
CA ALA A 18 18.57 -12.76 4.30
C ALA A 18 17.80 -13.76 5.17
N GLU A 19 18.30 -14.98 5.33
CA GLU A 19 17.72 -16.03 6.19
C GLU A 19 17.70 -15.63 7.67
N PHE A 20 18.77 -15.02 8.17
CA PHE A 20 18.82 -14.53 9.56
C PHE A 20 17.83 -13.39 9.79
N SER A 21 17.79 -12.41 8.89
CA SER A 21 16.84 -11.28 8.96
C SER A 21 15.39 -11.75 8.86
N TYR A 22 15.13 -12.74 8.00
CA TYR A 22 13.81 -13.34 7.83
C TYR A 22 13.37 -14.15 9.06
N THR A 23 14.29 -14.90 9.67
CA THR A 23 14.05 -15.66 10.91
C THR A 23 13.79 -14.72 12.09
N LEU A 24 14.58 -13.65 12.22
CA LEU A 24 14.36 -12.61 13.23
C LEU A 24 12.98 -11.95 13.05
N LEU A 25 12.60 -11.64 11.81
CA LEU A 25 11.27 -11.13 11.50
C LEU A 25 10.17 -12.13 11.88
N ARG A 26 10.37 -13.44 11.74
CA ARG A 26 9.39 -14.47 12.14
C ARG A 26 9.22 -14.57 13.65
N LEU A 27 10.28 -14.39 14.43
CA LEU A 27 10.27 -14.47 15.89
C LEU A 27 9.70 -13.20 16.55
N LEU A 28 9.75 -12.07 15.85
CA LEU A 28 9.19 -10.82 16.35
C LEU A 28 7.66 -10.95 16.53
N PRO A 29 7.08 -10.58 17.69
CA PRO A 29 5.64 -10.57 17.89
C PRO A 29 5.00 -9.43 17.10
N LYS A 30 4.88 -9.61 15.78
CA LYS A 30 4.48 -8.57 14.80
C LYS A 30 3.17 -7.91 15.17
N ASN A 31 2.20 -8.68 15.65
CA ASN A 31 0.89 -8.16 16.01
C ASN A 31 0.98 -7.21 17.22
N THR A 32 1.70 -7.61 18.27
CA THR A 32 1.91 -6.77 19.45
C THR A 32 2.69 -5.51 19.09
N LEU A 33 3.76 -5.64 18.31
CA LEU A 33 4.55 -4.49 17.87
C LEU A 33 3.72 -3.55 17.00
N SER A 34 2.96 -4.07 16.04
CA SER A 34 2.05 -3.31 15.18
C SER A 34 1.03 -2.52 16.01
N ARG A 35 0.41 -3.16 17.01
CA ARG A 35 -0.53 -2.51 17.93
C ARG A 35 0.15 -1.42 18.76
N ALA A 36 1.33 -1.69 19.30
CA ALA A 36 2.08 -0.71 20.10
C ALA A 36 2.49 0.52 19.27
N VAL A 37 3.05 0.31 18.07
CA VAL A 37 3.40 1.39 17.13
C VAL A 37 2.14 2.15 16.72
N GLY A 38 1.05 1.45 16.39
CA GLY A 38 -0.22 2.07 16.03
C GLY A 38 -0.82 2.89 17.18
N ALA A 39 -0.67 2.46 18.43
CA ALA A 39 -1.08 3.25 19.59
C ALA A 39 -0.22 4.51 19.74
N ALA A 40 1.10 4.37 19.61
CA ALA A 40 2.03 5.50 19.67
C ALA A 40 1.78 6.54 18.55
N CYS A 41 1.51 6.10 17.33
CA CYS A 41 1.23 7.00 16.20
C CYS A 41 -0.08 7.79 16.34
N ARG A 42 -1.03 7.27 17.13
CA ARG A 42 -2.32 7.92 17.43
C ARG A 42 -2.30 8.71 18.74
N ALA A 43 -1.28 8.53 19.57
CA ALA A 43 -1.19 9.20 20.86
C ALA A 43 -0.93 10.70 20.67
N ASN A 44 -1.56 11.50 21.53
CA ASN A 44 -1.27 12.94 21.63
C ASN A 44 0.05 13.12 22.38
N ALA A 45 1.14 13.28 21.64
CA ALA A 45 2.45 13.62 22.17
C ALA A 45 2.71 15.14 22.09
N PRO A 46 3.71 15.69 22.80
CA PRO A 46 4.07 17.10 22.68
C PRO A 46 4.28 17.50 21.21
N ARG A 47 3.69 18.62 20.79
CA ARG A 47 3.71 19.09 19.38
C ARG A 47 5.11 19.10 18.74
N PRO A 48 6.20 19.50 19.42
CA PRO A 48 7.54 19.45 18.83
C PRO A 48 7.99 18.03 18.45
N VAL A 49 7.64 17.04 19.28
CA VAL A 49 7.98 15.63 19.04
C VAL A 49 7.24 15.11 17.82
N VAL A 50 5.92 15.31 17.75
CA VAL A 50 5.10 14.89 16.60
C VAL A 50 5.63 15.52 15.31
N ARG A 51 5.91 16.82 15.31
CA ARG A 51 6.48 17.54 14.17
C ARG A 51 7.83 16.99 13.74
N ALA A 52 8.72 16.68 14.68
CA ALA A 52 10.02 16.08 14.39
C ALA A 52 9.87 14.70 13.72
N VAL A 53 8.95 13.87 14.24
CA VAL A 53 8.65 12.54 13.68
C VAL A 53 8.09 12.67 12.26
N ILE A 54 7.08 13.53 12.04
CA ILE A 54 6.49 13.73 10.71
C ILE A 54 7.53 14.25 9.71
N ARG A 55 8.32 15.27 10.08
CA ARG A 55 9.38 15.79 9.20
C ARG A 55 10.46 14.75 8.91
N GLY A 56 10.85 13.98 9.91
CA GLY A 56 11.80 12.87 9.74
C GLY A 56 11.28 11.81 8.77
N PHE A 57 10.02 11.43 8.91
CA PHE A 57 9.34 10.51 8.00
C PHE A 57 9.25 11.07 6.57
N ALA A 58 8.80 12.32 6.42
CA ALA A 58 8.66 12.97 5.13
C ALA A 58 9.99 13.04 4.38
N ARG A 59 11.08 13.41 5.08
CA ARG A 59 12.43 13.41 4.50
C ARG A 59 12.91 12.01 4.14
N LYS A 60 12.71 11.03 5.04
CA LYS A 60 13.20 9.66 4.84
C LYS A 60 12.57 8.97 3.64
N TYR A 61 11.26 9.17 3.43
CA TYR A 61 10.52 8.49 2.37
C TYR A 61 10.24 9.37 1.15
N GLY A 62 10.60 10.66 1.17
CA GLY A 62 10.33 11.58 0.06
C GLY A 62 8.86 11.92 -0.08
N VAL A 63 8.15 12.14 1.03
CA VAL A 63 6.73 12.54 1.01
C VAL A 63 6.62 13.96 0.46
N ASP A 64 5.87 14.15 -0.62
CA ASP A 64 5.47 15.48 -1.06
C ASP A 64 4.37 16.02 -0.13
N ALA A 65 4.77 16.92 0.78
CA ALA A 65 3.86 17.59 1.69
C ALA A 65 3.20 18.83 1.06
N SER A 66 3.65 19.27 -0.12
CA SER A 66 3.07 20.44 -0.80
C SER A 66 1.66 20.17 -1.33
N GLU A 67 1.33 18.90 -1.61
CA GLU A 67 0.00 18.47 -2.04
C GLU A 67 -0.99 18.31 -0.86
N ALA A 68 -0.50 18.30 0.39
CA ALA A 68 -1.34 18.11 1.56
C ALA A 68 -2.28 19.31 1.78
N GLU A 69 -3.51 19.06 2.24
CA GLU A 69 -4.52 20.09 2.53
C GLU A 69 -4.05 21.07 3.62
N ARG A 70 -3.25 20.58 4.58
CA ARG A 70 -2.74 21.35 5.72
C ARG A 70 -1.21 21.26 5.77
N PRO A 71 -0.50 22.28 6.28
CA PRO A 71 0.93 22.19 6.55
C PRO A 71 1.24 21.15 7.64
N ILE A 72 2.48 20.63 7.63
CA ILE A 72 2.94 19.59 8.56
C ILE A 72 2.71 19.96 10.03
N GLU A 73 2.83 21.25 10.35
CA GLU A 73 2.80 21.81 11.69
C GLU A 73 1.44 21.70 12.38
N GLU A 74 0.37 21.54 11.58
CA GLU A 74 -1.02 21.50 12.04
C GLU A 74 -1.47 20.09 12.44
N TYR A 75 -0.83 19.04 11.93
CA TYR A 75 -1.20 17.67 12.26
C TYR A 75 -0.90 17.35 13.74
N PRO A 76 -1.90 16.92 14.53
CA PRO A 76 -1.75 16.62 15.95
C PRO A 76 -1.10 15.27 16.21
N THR A 77 -1.22 14.33 15.28
CA THR A 77 -0.65 12.98 15.39
C THR A 77 0.00 12.55 14.09
N PHE A 78 0.88 11.55 14.16
CA PHE A 78 1.48 10.95 12.97
C PHE A 78 0.42 10.31 12.08
N THR A 79 -0.55 9.60 12.67
CA THR A 79 -1.64 8.94 11.92
C THR A 79 -2.47 9.94 11.10
N GLU A 80 -2.73 11.14 11.63
CA GLU A 80 -3.44 12.18 10.87
C GLU A 80 -2.64 12.71 9.68
N PHE A 81 -1.31 12.81 9.80
CA PHE A 81 -0.46 13.15 8.66
C PHE A 81 -0.36 12.00 7.65
N PHE A 82 -0.23 10.76 8.12
CA PHE A 82 -0.16 9.58 7.26
C PHE A 82 -1.43 9.42 6.42
N THR A 83 -2.60 9.70 7.03
CA THR A 83 -3.91 9.74 6.39
C THR A 83 -4.36 11.15 5.99
N ARG A 84 -3.40 12.06 5.75
CA ARG A 84 -3.67 13.45 5.32
C ARG A 84 -4.64 13.49 4.15
N ARG A 85 -5.47 14.53 4.08
CA ARG A 85 -6.20 14.89 2.85
C ARG A 85 -5.26 15.64 1.91
N LEU A 86 -5.55 15.55 0.62
CA LEU A 86 -4.86 16.33 -0.41
C LEU A 86 -5.65 17.60 -0.71
N LYS A 87 -4.97 18.62 -1.24
CA LYS A 87 -5.60 19.84 -1.75
C LYS A 87 -6.61 19.50 -2.86
N PRO A 88 -7.74 20.21 -2.95
CA PRO A 88 -8.67 20.05 -4.08
C PRO A 88 -7.96 20.23 -5.42
N GLY A 89 -8.30 19.40 -6.40
CA GLY A 89 -7.82 19.51 -7.78
C GLY A 89 -6.44 18.90 -8.08
N VAL A 90 -5.66 18.46 -7.08
CA VAL A 90 -4.33 17.84 -7.34
C VAL A 90 -4.42 16.41 -7.88
N ARG A 91 -5.62 15.82 -7.86
CA ARG A 91 -5.96 14.53 -8.48
C ARG A 91 -7.25 14.69 -9.28
N PRO A 92 -7.19 15.23 -10.51
CA PRO A 92 -8.37 15.34 -11.37
C PRO A 92 -8.89 13.94 -11.72
N ILE A 93 -10.21 13.75 -11.62
CA ILE A 93 -10.88 12.48 -11.95
C ILE A 93 -11.25 12.51 -13.44
N ALA A 94 -10.89 11.44 -14.17
CA ALA A 94 -11.25 11.30 -15.56
C ALA A 94 -12.78 11.17 -15.72
N ALA A 95 -13.33 11.80 -16.76
CA ALA A 95 -14.77 11.75 -17.04
C ALA A 95 -15.17 10.48 -17.80
N GLY A 96 -16.30 9.86 -17.41
CA GLY A 96 -16.90 8.71 -18.07
C GLY A 96 -17.71 7.85 -17.08
N GLU A 97 -18.92 7.44 -17.45
CA GLU A 97 -19.81 6.69 -16.53
C GLU A 97 -19.29 5.28 -16.20
N LEU A 98 -18.61 4.63 -17.15
CA LEU A 98 -18.06 3.28 -17.01
C LEU A 98 -16.53 3.26 -17.15
N LEU A 99 -15.88 4.37 -16.82
CA LEU A 99 -14.43 4.49 -16.84
C LEU A 99 -13.86 4.32 -15.43
N PRO A 100 -13.28 3.16 -15.08
CA PRO A 100 -12.64 2.99 -13.79
C PRO A 100 -11.41 3.91 -13.67
N VAL A 101 -11.33 4.64 -12.57
CA VAL A 101 -10.16 5.43 -12.20
C VAL A 101 -9.34 4.72 -11.13
N SER A 102 -8.06 5.08 -11.00
CA SER A 102 -7.22 4.51 -9.94
C SER A 102 -7.81 4.85 -8.56
N PRO A 103 -8.05 3.86 -7.67
CA PRO A 103 -8.61 4.10 -6.35
C PRO A 103 -7.60 4.70 -5.37
N VAL A 104 -6.29 4.62 -5.68
CA VAL A 104 -5.18 5.01 -4.80
C VAL A 104 -4.01 5.60 -5.58
N ASP A 105 -3.17 6.35 -4.89
CA ASP A 105 -1.81 6.65 -5.34
C ASP A 105 -0.91 5.44 -5.01
N GLY A 106 -0.28 4.85 -6.01
CA GLY A 106 0.55 3.68 -5.78
C GLY A 106 1.21 3.14 -7.05
N THR A 107 1.74 1.94 -6.94
CA THR A 107 2.36 1.21 -8.06
C THR A 107 1.58 -0.06 -8.31
N ILE A 108 1.26 -0.35 -9.57
CA ILE A 108 0.68 -1.65 -9.93
C ILE A 108 1.74 -2.72 -9.68
N GLY A 109 1.48 -3.60 -8.74
CA GLY A 109 2.30 -4.78 -8.48
C GLY A 109 2.02 -5.87 -9.51
N GLU A 110 0.74 -6.10 -9.83
CA GLU A 110 0.30 -7.12 -10.77
C GLU A 110 -1.09 -6.79 -11.31
N LEU A 111 -1.36 -7.19 -12.55
CA LEU A 111 -2.66 -7.09 -13.20
C LEU A 111 -2.84 -8.30 -14.12
N GLY A 112 -4.08 -8.77 -14.30
CA GLY A 112 -4.36 -9.88 -15.20
C GLY A 112 -5.75 -10.44 -15.06
N ASP A 113 -5.98 -11.55 -15.75
CA ASP A 113 -7.24 -12.29 -15.73
C ASP A 113 -7.32 -13.25 -14.54
N ILE A 114 -8.52 -13.48 -14.04
CA ILE A 114 -8.81 -14.48 -13.01
C ILE A 114 -9.04 -15.82 -13.70
N VAL A 115 -8.06 -16.72 -13.60
CA VAL A 115 -8.07 -18.04 -14.25
C VAL A 115 -8.18 -19.13 -13.19
N GLU A 116 -9.13 -20.07 -13.35
CA GLU A 116 -9.40 -21.15 -12.38
C GLU A 116 -9.65 -20.65 -10.94
N GLY A 117 -10.25 -19.47 -10.79
CA GLY A 117 -10.48 -18.85 -9.49
C GLY A 117 -9.20 -18.39 -8.78
N ARG A 118 -8.05 -18.33 -9.47
CA ARG A 118 -6.82 -17.75 -8.95
C ARG A 118 -6.71 -16.29 -9.38
N ALA A 119 -6.62 -15.41 -8.41
CA ALA A 119 -6.27 -14.02 -8.59
C ALA A 119 -5.02 -13.78 -7.76
N LEU A 120 -4.01 -13.12 -8.33
CA LEU A 120 -2.72 -12.74 -7.73
C LEU A 120 -1.58 -13.77 -7.57
N GLN A 121 -0.37 -13.21 -7.78
CA GLN A 121 0.96 -13.67 -7.38
C GLN A 121 1.68 -12.61 -6.53
N ALA A 122 1.29 -12.44 -5.27
CA ALA A 122 2.12 -11.65 -4.36
C ALA A 122 3.35 -12.47 -3.94
N LYS A 123 4.55 -12.06 -4.39
CA LYS A 123 5.85 -12.62 -3.94
C LYS A 123 6.01 -14.12 -4.20
N GLY A 124 5.58 -14.60 -5.37
CA GLY A 124 5.72 -16.00 -5.79
C GLY A 124 4.82 -16.99 -5.05
N LYS A 125 3.77 -16.50 -4.38
CA LYS A 125 2.73 -17.33 -3.75
C LYS A 125 1.43 -17.17 -4.51
N HIS A 126 0.89 -18.28 -4.98
CA HIS A 126 -0.45 -18.34 -5.54
C HIS A 126 -1.45 -18.49 -4.42
N TYR A 127 -2.56 -17.78 -4.52
CA TYR A 127 -3.74 -18.01 -3.71
C TYR A 127 -4.97 -17.95 -4.60
N THR A 128 -5.98 -18.70 -4.21
CA THR A 128 -7.30 -18.64 -4.81
C THR A 128 -8.02 -17.38 -4.33
N LEU A 129 -8.98 -16.92 -5.11
CA LEU A 129 -9.83 -15.79 -4.75
C LEU A 129 -10.65 -16.09 -3.49
N ALA A 130 -11.06 -17.35 -3.29
CA ALA A 130 -11.73 -17.78 -2.06
C ALA A 130 -10.81 -17.64 -0.83
N GLU A 131 -9.53 -17.97 -0.95
CA GLU A 131 -8.55 -17.74 0.13
C GLU A 131 -8.32 -16.25 0.40
N LEU A 132 -8.38 -15.40 -0.65
CA LEU A 132 -8.25 -13.95 -0.50
C LEU A 132 -9.46 -13.34 0.20
N ILE A 133 -10.67 -13.69 -0.22
CA ILE A 133 -11.93 -13.17 0.34
C ILE A 133 -12.09 -13.68 1.78
N GLY A 134 -11.89 -14.98 1.99
CA GLY A 134 -12.05 -15.63 3.29
C GLY A 134 -13.49 -15.58 3.83
N GLY A 135 -13.69 -16.12 5.03
CA GLY A 135 -15.02 -16.17 5.67
C GLY A 135 -15.88 -17.36 5.22
N PRO A 136 -17.11 -17.46 5.74
CA PRO A 136 -17.96 -18.66 5.58
C PRO A 136 -18.49 -18.85 4.16
N ASN A 137 -18.68 -17.77 3.38
CA ASN A 137 -19.25 -17.81 2.02
C ASN A 137 -18.20 -17.53 0.93
N ALA A 138 -16.92 -17.74 1.24
CA ALA A 138 -15.82 -17.30 0.38
C ALA A 138 -15.85 -17.92 -1.03
N ALA A 139 -16.37 -19.15 -1.14
CA ALA A 139 -16.47 -19.85 -2.41
C ALA A 139 -17.57 -19.25 -3.29
N GLU A 140 -18.74 -18.96 -2.71
CA GLU A 140 -19.86 -18.31 -3.40
C GLU A 140 -19.49 -16.89 -3.83
N ASP A 141 -18.84 -16.12 -2.95
CA ASP A 141 -18.40 -14.76 -3.25
C ASP A 141 -17.32 -14.74 -4.35
N ALA A 142 -16.35 -15.67 -4.29
CA ALA A 142 -15.33 -15.80 -5.32
C ALA A 142 -15.92 -16.16 -6.70
N ALA A 143 -17.00 -16.97 -6.73
CA ALA A 143 -17.64 -17.36 -7.98
C ALA A 143 -18.24 -16.17 -8.75
N GLN A 144 -18.64 -15.09 -8.05
CA GLN A 144 -19.17 -13.88 -8.69
C GLN A 144 -18.12 -13.14 -9.55
N PHE A 145 -16.84 -13.37 -9.29
CA PHE A 145 -15.72 -12.76 -10.01
C PHE A 145 -15.04 -13.71 -11.01
N ALA A 146 -15.59 -14.90 -11.21
CA ALA A 146 -15.04 -15.89 -12.13
C ALA A 146 -14.96 -15.33 -13.57
N GLY A 147 -13.80 -15.48 -14.22
CA GLY A 147 -13.55 -14.93 -15.56
C GLY A 147 -13.38 -13.41 -15.62
N GLY A 148 -13.34 -12.73 -14.46
CA GLY A 148 -13.04 -11.30 -14.37
C GLY A 148 -11.55 -10.99 -14.43
N THR A 149 -11.20 -9.74 -14.16
CA THR A 149 -9.82 -9.24 -14.12
C THR A 149 -9.48 -8.70 -12.73
N PHE A 150 -8.21 -8.76 -12.34
CA PHE A 150 -7.72 -8.18 -11.09
C PHE A 150 -6.60 -7.16 -11.34
N CYS A 151 -6.45 -6.23 -10.39
CA CYS A 151 -5.33 -5.29 -10.34
C CYS A 151 -4.91 -5.10 -8.88
N THR A 152 -3.63 -5.32 -8.60
CA THR A 152 -3.04 -5.20 -7.27
C THR A 152 -2.17 -3.97 -7.22
N ILE A 153 -2.50 -3.04 -6.33
CA ILE A 153 -1.80 -1.76 -6.21
C ILE A 153 -1.10 -1.70 -4.86
N TYR A 154 0.21 -1.47 -4.88
CA TYR A 154 1.03 -1.25 -3.70
C TYR A 154 1.12 0.24 -3.36
N LEU A 155 0.76 0.59 -2.13
CA LEU A 155 0.94 1.93 -1.56
C LEU A 155 2.24 1.95 -0.76
N ALA A 156 3.23 2.68 -1.27
CA ALA A 156 4.48 2.93 -0.57
C ALA A 156 4.29 3.98 0.54
N PRO A 157 5.18 4.05 1.54
CA PRO A 157 5.05 4.97 2.68
C PRO A 157 4.90 6.46 2.30
N TYR A 158 5.38 6.87 1.13
CA TYR A 158 5.27 8.26 0.65
C TYR A 158 3.94 8.58 -0.03
N ASN A 159 3.18 7.56 -0.46
CA ASN A 159 1.91 7.76 -1.14
C ASN A 159 0.84 8.39 -0.23
N TYR A 160 -0.26 8.79 -0.84
CA TYR A 160 -1.47 9.20 -0.15
C TYR A 160 -2.26 7.96 0.30
N HIS A 161 -2.47 7.81 1.61
CA HIS A 161 -3.03 6.59 2.21
C HIS A 161 -4.53 6.70 2.50
N ARG A 162 -5.31 7.16 1.51
CA ARG A 162 -6.76 7.01 1.51
C ARG A 162 -7.17 6.33 0.21
N ILE A 163 -8.16 5.47 0.30
CA ILE A 163 -8.71 4.70 -0.82
C ILE A 163 -10.01 5.36 -1.24
N HIS A 164 -10.17 5.56 -2.54
CA HIS A 164 -11.37 6.12 -3.17
C HIS A 164 -12.07 5.04 -3.98
N ALA A 165 -13.37 5.24 -4.24
CA ALA A 165 -14.11 4.36 -5.11
C ALA A 165 -13.60 4.51 -6.56
N PRO A 166 -13.22 3.42 -7.26
CA PRO A 166 -12.75 3.51 -8.64
C PRO A 166 -13.88 3.78 -9.64
N LEU A 167 -15.12 3.50 -9.26
CA LEU A 167 -16.35 3.66 -10.05
C LEU A 167 -17.51 4.05 -9.12
N GLY A 168 -18.57 4.63 -9.69
CA GLY A 168 -19.84 4.82 -8.98
C GLY A 168 -20.54 3.48 -8.72
N GLY A 169 -21.16 3.33 -7.54
CA GLY A 169 -21.85 2.09 -7.16
C GLY A 169 -22.52 2.18 -5.79
N GLY A 170 -23.26 1.14 -5.43
CA GLY A 170 -23.87 0.96 -4.11
C GLY A 170 -23.09 -0.05 -3.25
N ILE A 171 -23.17 0.09 -1.93
CA ILE A 171 -22.58 -0.87 -0.98
C ILE A 171 -23.57 -2.02 -0.77
N THR A 172 -23.16 -3.23 -1.10
CA THR A 172 -23.87 -4.49 -0.86
C THR A 172 -23.14 -5.23 0.26
N GLY A 173 -23.80 -5.43 1.41
CA GLY A 173 -23.17 -5.80 2.69
C GLY A 173 -22.42 -7.11 2.74
#